data_AF-A0A9P6EAL2-F1
#
_entry.id   AF-A0A9P6EAL2-F1
#
_cell.length_a   1.000
_cell.length_b   1.000
_cell.length_c   1.000
_cell.angle_alpha   90.00
_cell.angle_beta   90.00
_cell.angle_gamma   90.00
#
_symmetry.space_group_name_H-M   'P 1'
#
loop_
_entity.id
_entity.type
_entity.pdbx_description
1 polymer ?
#
loop_
_entity_poly.entity_id
_entity_poly.type
_entity_poly.pdbx_seq_one_letter_code
_entity_poly.pdbx_strand_id
1 'polypeptide(L)'
;MDIYGTKAVAELDVAMGPPLTDSESEGSVEQFLRVVLNIEERQLDVQDRLRRFCKEPRKEERQELEALRVQLVNVLGTMQALQETIVPGGICRRSRFPRDNAAVFNYLDEQLADQEHHEESPELNEESPEHRPLPLPSHGNVGDQVALANAELVLRRISANQHVAALRDAVAQKSLQYSDVIRNAPQSHSIAALTAGAARPFVV
;
A
#
# COMPACT_ATOMS: atom_id res chain seq x y z
N MET A 1 18.53 15.50 -32.92
CA MET A 1 19.01 14.55 -31.90
C MET A 1 17.77 13.89 -31.33
N ASP A 2 17.38 12.75 -31.89
CA ASP A 2 16.20 12.00 -31.47
C ASP A 2 16.66 10.89 -30.55
N ILE A 3 16.30 10.96 -29.27
CA ILE A 3 16.80 10.07 -28.20
C ILE A 3 15.63 9.43 -27.44
N TYR A 4 14.67 8.84 -28.17
CA TYR A 4 13.66 7.97 -27.55
C TYR A 4 13.50 6.68 -28.36
N GLY A 5 14.49 5.80 -28.22
CA GLY A 5 14.34 4.39 -28.56
C GLY A 5 13.61 3.67 -27.44
N THR A 6 12.30 3.51 -27.57
CA THR A 6 11.51 2.58 -26.76
C THR A 6 11.92 1.15 -27.11
N LYS A 7 12.82 0.56 -26.32
CA LYS A 7 13.08 -0.88 -26.42
C LYS A 7 11.82 -1.61 -25.94
N ALA A 8 11.17 -2.29 -26.87
CA ALA A 8 10.08 -3.22 -26.61
C ALA A 8 10.52 -4.19 -25.50
N VAL A 9 9.79 -4.17 -24.39
CA VAL A 9 9.93 -5.16 -23.33
C VAL A 9 9.48 -6.48 -23.94
N ALA A 10 10.42 -7.40 -24.11
CA ALA A 10 10.13 -8.76 -24.54
C ALA A 10 9.10 -9.37 -23.59
N GLU A 11 7.95 -9.76 -24.15
CA GLU A 11 6.94 -10.56 -23.48
C GLU A 11 7.61 -11.83 -22.96
N LEU A 12 7.80 -11.88 -21.64
CA LEU A 12 8.03 -13.12 -20.93
C LEU A 12 6.70 -13.88 -20.95
N ASP A 13 6.53 -14.68 -21.99
CA ASP A 13 5.55 -15.75 -22.07
C ASP A 13 5.83 -16.76 -20.94
N VAL A 14 5.29 -16.45 -19.77
CA VAL A 14 5.12 -17.42 -18.70
C VAL A 14 4.01 -18.33 -19.16
N ALA A 15 4.40 -19.49 -19.69
CA ALA A 15 3.51 -20.57 -20.08
C ALA A 15 2.49 -20.84 -18.96
N MET A 16 1.28 -20.33 -19.17
CA MET A 16 0.10 -20.65 -18.38
C MET A 16 -0.19 -22.13 -18.62
N GLY A 17 0.07 -22.95 -17.59
CA GLY A 17 -0.26 -24.37 -17.61
C GLY A 17 -1.76 -24.60 -17.91
N PRO A 18 -2.13 -25.79 -18.39
CA PRO A 18 -3.48 -26.07 -18.85
C PRO A 18 -4.51 -25.88 -17.73
N PRO A 19 -5.70 -25.31 -18.03
CA PRO A 19 -6.74 -25.06 -17.06
C PRO A 19 -7.35 -26.40 -16.62
N LEU A 20 -7.17 -26.76 -15.35
CA LEU A 20 -7.93 -27.84 -14.73
C LEU A 20 -9.28 -27.23 -14.33
N THR A 21 -10.34 -27.63 -15.03
CA THR A 21 -11.70 -27.15 -14.83
C THR A 21 -12.39 -27.91 -13.69
N ASP A 22 -12.56 -27.25 -12.55
CA ASP A 22 -13.65 -27.48 -11.58
C ASP A 22 -14.25 -26.10 -11.20
N SER A 23 -14.95 -25.51 -12.17
CA SER A 23 -15.16 -24.06 -12.34
C SER A 23 -16.16 -23.37 -11.39
N GLU A 24 -16.92 -24.10 -10.57
CA GLU A 24 -17.86 -23.47 -9.60
C GLU A 24 -17.22 -23.27 -8.22
N SER A 25 -16.33 -24.18 -7.80
CA SER A 25 -15.60 -24.06 -6.53
C SER A 25 -14.45 -23.05 -6.62
N GLU A 26 -13.79 -22.98 -7.78
CA GLU A 26 -12.69 -22.03 -8.03
C GLU A 26 -13.14 -20.58 -7.85
N GLY A 27 -14.37 -20.26 -8.26
CA GLY A 27 -14.92 -18.91 -8.12
C GLY A 27 -15.08 -18.46 -6.67
N SER A 28 -15.48 -19.35 -5.76
CA SER A 28 -15.69 -19.01 -4.34
C SER A 28 -14.36 -18.80 -3.62
N VAL A 29 -13.38 -19.67 -3.87
CA VAL A 29 -12.03 -19.55 -3.29
C VAL A 29 -11.33 -18.30 -3.80
N GLU A 30 -11.41 -18.03 -5.11
CA GLU A 30 -10.82 -16.83 -5.69
C GLU A 30 -11.50 -15.56 -5.15
N GLN A 31 -12.83 -15.56 -5.03
CA GLN A 31 -13.57 -14.44 -4.44
C GLN A 31 -13.13 -14.19 -2.99
N PHE A 32 -12.98 -15.25 -2.20
CA PHE A 32 -12.47 -15.14 -0.84
C PHE A 32 -11.06 -14.54 -0.82
N LEU A 33 -10.14 -15.06 -1.62
CA LEU A 33 -8.77 -14.51 -1.69
C LEU A 33 -8.77 -13.04 -2.12
N ARG A 34 -9.60 -12.65 -3.09
CA ARG A 34 -9.74 -11.23 -3.49
C ARG A 34 -10.22 -10.36 -2.33
N VAL A 35 -11.19 -10.83 -1.55
CA VAL A 35 -11.67 -10.11 -0.35
C VAL A 35 -10.56 -10.02 0.69
N VAL A 36 -9.82 -11.10 0.95
CA VAL A 36 -8.73 -11.10 1.94
C VAL A 36 -7.58 -10.19 1.51
N LEU A 37 -7.17 -10.21 0.24
CA LEU A 37 -6.15 -9.28 -0.28
C LEU A 37 -6.62 -7.81 -0.21
N ASN A 38 -7.91 -7.54 -0.43
CA ASN A 38 -8.47 -6.20 -0.25
C ASN A 38 -8.40 -5.75 1.22
N ILE A 39 -8.66 -6.67 2.16
CA ILE A 39 -8.52 -6.39 3.59
C ILE A 39 -7.06 -6.07 3.92
N GLU A 40 -6.10 -6.86 3.42
CA GLU A 40 -4.65 -6.62 3.62
C GLU A 40 -4.27 -5.21 3.17
N GLU A 41 -4.68 -4.80 1.97
CA GLU A 41 -4.43 -3.46 1.44
C GLU A 41 -5.02 -2.36 2.33
N ARG A 42 -6.28 -2.52 2.78
CA ARG A 42 -6.91 -1.56 3.70
C ARG A 42 -6.25 -1.52 5.07
N GLN A 43 -5.77 -2.66 5.58
CA GLN A 43 -5.00 -2.72 6.82
C GLN A 43 -3.71 -1.91 6.67
N LEU A 44 -2.99 -2.08 5.56
CA LEU A 44 -1.78 -1.31 5.25
C LEU A 44 -2.06 0.19 5.13
N ASP A 45 -3.16 0.58 4.48
CA ASP A 45 -3.56 1.99 4.37
C ASP A 45 -3.84 2.63 5.74
N VAL A 46 -4.58 1.93 6.61
CA VAL A 46 -4.85 2.40 7.98
C VAL A 46 -3.55 2.51 8.77
N GLN A 47 -2.67 1.50 8.68
CA GLN A 47 -1.37 1.51 9.36
C GLN A 47 -0.46 2.64 8.85
N ASP A 48 -0.40 2.89 7.55
CA ASP A 48 0.39 3.99 6.95
C ASP A 48 -0.15 5.35 7.41
N ARG A 49 -1.49 5.53 7.43
CA ARG A 49 -2.10 6.75 7.99
C ARG A 49 -1.79 6.94 9.46
N LEU A 50 -1.93 5.89 10.28
CA LEU A 50 -1.54 5.92 11.70
C LEU A 50 -0.07 6.33 11.87
N ARG A 51 0.81 5.84 10.99
CA ARG A 51 2.25 6.15 11.03
C ARG A 51 2.55 7.59 10.60
N ARG A 52 1.77 8.15 9.66
CA ARG A 52 1.92 9.53 9.16
C ARG A 52 1.30 10.57 10.08
N PHE A 53 0.24 10.20 10.79
CA PHE A 53 -0.30 11.05 11.84
C PHE A 53 0.77 11.16 12.93
N CYS A 54 1.34 12.37 13.06
CA CYS A 54 2.24 12.72 14.16
C CYS A 54 1.57 12.47 15.53
N LYS A 55 2.27 12.74 16.63
CA LYS A 55 1.79 12.51 18.01
C LYS A 55 0.35 13.01 18.29
N GLU A 56 -0.13 14.04 17.58
CA GLU A 56 -1.49 14.57 17.73
C GLU A 56 -2.19 14.80 16.37
N PRO A 57 -2.95 13.82 15.85
CA PRO A 57 -3.74 14.01 14.64
C PRO A 57 -4.85 15.03 14.86
N ARG A 58 -5.17 15.80 13.81
CA ARG A 58 -6.29 16.74 13.78
C ARG A 58 -7.62 16.00 13.91
N LYS A 59 -8.67 16.69 14.32
CA LYS A 59 -10.01 16.10 14.48
C LYS A 59 -10.53 15.48 13.18
N GLU A 60 -10.31 16.13 12.04
CA GLU A 60 -10.72 15.64 10.71
C GLU A 60 -9.99 14.34 10.35
N GLU A 61 -8.67 14.30 10.54
CA GLU A 61 -7.84 13.11 10.30
C GLU A 61 -8.27 11.91 11.15
N ARG A 62 -8.62 12.15 12.42
CA ARG A 62 -9.17 11.12 13.31
C ARG A 62 -10.50 10.57 12.78
N GLN A 63 -11.39 11.45 12.32
CA GLN A 63 -12.68 11.05 11.76
C GLN A 63 -12.51 10.24 10.47
N GLU A 64 -11.57 10.63 9.59
CA GLU A 64 -11.25 9.86 8.40
C GLU A 64 -10.70 8.47 8.74
N LEU A 65 -9.81 8.39 9.73
CA LEU A 65 -9.25 7.13 10.20
C LEU A 65 -10.33 6.21 10.78
N GLU A 66 -11.22 6.75 11.62
CA GLU A 66 -12.35 6.02 12.17
C GLU A 66 -13.27 5.51 11.05
N ALA A 67 -13.54 6.33 10.04
CA ALA A 67 -14.32 5.91 8.88
C ALA A 67 -13.68 4.73 8.15
N LEU A 68 -12.35 4.74 7.96
CA LEU A 68 -11.62 3.62 7.37
C LEU A 68 -11.67 2.36 8.24
N ARG A 69 -11.51 2.50 9.56
CA ARG A 69 -11.64 1.37 10.50
C ARG A 69 -13.03 0.76 10.45
N VAL A 70 -14.10 1.57 10.40
CA VAL A 70 -15.48 1.07 10.26
C VAL A 70 -15.65 0.31 8.94
N GLN A 71 -15.12 0.82 7.83
CA GLN A 71 -15.16 0.10 6.56
C GLN A 71 -14.39 -1.22 6.64
N LEU A 72 -13.21 -1.23 7.26
CA LEU A 72 -12.39 -2.43 7.44
C LEU A 72 -13.14 -3.50 8.24
N VAL A 73 -13.82 -3.11 9.33
CA VAL A 73 -14.67 -4.01 10.14
C VAL A 73 -15.78 -4.63 9.29
N ASN A 74 -16.43 -3.84 8.43
CA ASN A 74 -17.48 -4.36 7.55
C ASN A 74 -16.93 -5.41 6.57
N VAL A 75 -15.79 -5.15 5.93
CA VAL A 75 -15.17 -6.10 5.00
C VAL A 75 -14.67 -7.34 5.74
N LEU A 76 -14.09 -7.19 6.94
CA LEU A 76 -13.73 -8.32 7.81
C LEU A 76 -14.93 -9.19 8.16
N GLY A 77 -16.12 -8.61 8.33
CA GLY A 77 -17.37 -9.34 8.50
C GLY A 77 -17.73 -10.17 7.27
N THR A 78 -17.62 -9.59 6.06
CA THR A 78 -17.87 -10.32 4.81
C THR A 78 -16.89 -11.48 4.60
N MET A 79 -15.62 -11.28 4.96
CA MET A 79 -14.61 -12.34 4.92
C MET A 79 -14.94 -13.48 5.86
N GLN A 80 -15.38 -13.19 7.09
CA GLN A 80 -15.79 -14.23 8.05
C GLN A 80 -16.96 -15.06 7.50
N ALA A 81 -17.97 -14.40 6.92
CA ALA A 81 -19.10 -15.09 6.30
C ALA A 81 -18.65 -16.02 5.14
N LEU A 82 -17.75 -15.54 4.27
CA LEU A 82 -17.18 -16.36 3.20
C LEU A 82 -16.31 -17.51 3.75
N GLN A 83 -15.54 -17.25 4.80
CA GLN A 83 -14.68 -18.25 5.43
C GLN A 83 -15.49 -19.44 5.96
N GLU A 84 -16.63 -19.17 6.60
CA GLU A 84 -17.55 -20.20 7.10
C GLU A 84 -18.11 -21.08 5.97
N THR A 85 -18.32 -20.51 4.78
CA THR A 85 -18.83 -21.25 3.62
C THR A 85 -17.77 -22.10 2.92
N ILE A 86 -16.53 -21.62 2.83
CA ILE A 86 -15.48 -22.25 2.00
C ILE A 86 -14.67 -23.27 2.80
N VAL A 87 -14.41 -23.00 4.08
CA VAL A 87 -13.66 -23.95 4.93
C VAL A 87 -14.45 -24.26 6.20
N PRO A 88 -15.40 -25.21 6.10
CA PRO A 88 -16.06 -25.75 7.28
C PRO A 88 -15.01 -26.45 8.16
N GLY A 89 -14.63 -25.81 9.27
CA GLY A 89 -13.61 -26.30 10.20
C GLY A 89 -12.55 -25.28 10.62
N GLY A 90 -12.54 -24.08 10.02
CA GLY A 90 -11.71 -22.95 10.47
C GLY A 90 -10.21 -23.09 10.15
N ILE A 91 -9.74 -22.36 9.14
CA ILE A 91 -8.31 -22.33 8.75
C ILE A 91 -7.42 -21.66 9.81
N CYS A 92 -7.98 -20.80 10.67
CA CYS A 92 -7.20 -20.00 11.61
C CYS A 92 -6.73 -20.81 12.83
N ARG A 93 -5.75 -21.69 12.65
CA ARG A 93 -4.88 -22.03 13.78
C ARG A 93 -4.13 -20.76 14.15
N ARG A 94 -4.30 -20.29 15.40
CA ARG A 94 -3.60 -19.13 15.96
C ARG A 94 -2.15 -19.14 15.50
N SER A 95 -1.84 -18.20 14.63
CA SER A 95 -0.48 -17.91 14.21
C SER A 95 0.38 -17.73 15.45
N ARG A 96 1.44 -18.53 15.58
CA ARG A 96 2.47 -18.35 16.62
C ARG A 96 3.64 -17.54 16.08
N PHE A 97 3.44 -16.68 15.08
CA PHE A 97 4.50 -15.75 14.74
C PHE A 97 4.64 -14.77 15.92
N PRO A 98 5.83 -14.67 16.53
CA PRO A 98 6.11 -13.60 17.47
C PRO A 98 5.77 -12.30 16.75
N ARG A 99 4.90 -11.48 17.34
CA ARG A 99 4.61 -10.15 16.82
C ARG A 99 5.95 -9.46 16.62
N ASP A 100 6.31 -9.13 15.39
CA ASP A 100 7.51 -8.34 15.10
C ASP A 100 7.30 -7.01 15.82
N ASN A 101 7.83 -6.90 17.03
CA ASN A 101 7.80 -5.67 17.80
C ASN A 101 8.70 -4.69 17.05
N ALA A 102 8.10 -3.89 16.18
CA ALA A 102 8.79 -2.82 15.46
C ALA A 102 9.50 -1.84 16.42
N ALA A 103 9.08 -1.82 17.70
CA ALA A 103 9.80 -1.17 18.80
C ALA A 103 11.27 -1.59 18.90
N VAL A 104 11.63 -2.84 18.54
CA VAL A 104 13.03 -3.34 18.55
C VAL A 104 13.94 -2.51 17.66
N PHE A 105 13.43 -1.97 16.54
CA PHE A 105 14.24 -1.15 15.62
C PHE A 105 14.31 0.32 16.01
N ASN A 106 13.42 0.81 16.87
CA ASN A 106 13.48 2.18 17.41
C ASN A 106 14.54 2.34 18.53
N TYR A 107 15.07 1.24 19.09
CA TYR A 107 16.09 1.29 20.14
C TYR A 107 17.48 1.77 19.67
N LEU A 108 17.70 1.98 18.37
CA LEU A 108 18.99 2.44 17.87
C LEU A 108 19.16 3.97 17.88
N ASP A 109 18.08 4.77 17.99
CA ASP A 109 18.15 6.24 17.99
C ASP A 109 17.83 6.90 19.35
N GLU A 110 17.25 6.17 20.32
CA GLU A 110 16.68 6.76 21.55
C GLU A 110 17.37 6.34 22.85
N GLN A 111 18.63 5.92 22.80
CA GLN A 111 19.40 5.55 24.01
C GLN A 111 19.79 6.72 24.95
N LEU A 112 19.14 7.89 24.84
CA LEU A 112 19.47 9.09 25.62
C LEU A 112 18.31 9.76 26.38
N ALA A 113 17.09 9.22 26.38
CA ALA A 113 16.01 9.80 27.17
C ALA A 113 15.11 8.73 27.80
N ASP A 114 15.39 8.44 29.08
CA ASP A 114 14.46 7.96 30.12
C ASP A 114 13.42 6.90 29.72
N GLN A 115 13.79 5.64 29.95
CA GLN A 115 12.88 4.49 29.98
C GLN A 115 11.84 4.65 31.11
N GLU A 116 10.69 5.24 30.80
CA GLU A 116 9.47 5.00 31.57
C GLU A 116 8.87 3.66 31.13
N HIS A 117 8.93 2.68 32.04
CA HIS A 117 8.28 1.39 31.91
C HIS A 117 6.76 1.58 31.81
N HIS A 118 6.21 1.50 30.59
CA HIS A 118 4.77 1.30 30.40
C HIS A 118 4.41 -0.11 30.87
N GLU A 119 3.76 -0.20 32.04
CA GLU A 119 3.08 -1.41 32.47
C GLU A 119 1.94 -1.71 31.49
N GLU A 120 2.05 -2.84 30.78
CA GLU A 120 1.01 -3.36 29.90
C GLU A 120 -0.23 -3.72 30.75
N SER A 121 -1.23 -2.83 30.73
CA SER A 121 -2.51 -3.07 31.38
C SER A 121 -3.23 -4.26 30.73
N PRO A 122 -3.66 -5.27 31.48
CA PRO A 122 -4.32 -6.47 30.97
C PRO A 122 -5.82 -6.21 30.77
N GLU A 123 -6.18 -5.24 29.93
CA GLU A 123 -7.59 -4.95 29.61
C GLU A 123 -7.92 -5.50 28.22
N LEU A 124 -8.60 -6.65 28.21
CA LEU A 124 -9.48 -7.16 27.15
C LEU A 124 -9.08 -6.73 25.74
N ASN A 125 -8.08 -7.42 25.19
CA ASN A 125 -7.50 -7.24 23.85
C ASN A 125 -8.54 -7.43 22.72
N GLU A 126 -9.45 -6.48 22.52
CA GLU A 126 -10.01 -6.24 21.20
C GLU A 126 -8.87 -5.68 20.35
N GLU A 127 -8.14 -6.57 19.68
CA GLU A 127 -7.10 -6.18 18.72
C GLU A 127 -7.71 -5.23 17.69
N SER A 128 -7.12 -4.04 17.52
CA SER A 128 -7.55 -3.09 16.51
C SER A 128 -7.65 -3.77 15.14
N PRO A 129 -8.66 -3.44 14.31
CA PRO A 129 -8.95 -4.18 13.08
C PRO A 129 -7.78 -4.20 12.10
N GLU A 130 -6.90 -3.20 12.13
CA GLU A 130 -5.68 -3.13 11.33
C GLU A 130 -4.59 -4.14 11.71
N HIS A 131 -4.66 -4.75 12.89
CA HIS A 131 -3.68 -5.75 13.37
C HIS A 131 -4.22 -7.18 13.34
N ARG A 132 -5.47 -7.35 12.92
CA ARG A 132 -6.10 -8.66 12.89
C ARG A 132 -5.40 -9.56 11.85
N PRO A 133 -4.95 -10.77 12.23
CA PRO A 133 -4.25 -11.66 11.31
C PRO A 133 -5.18 -12.16 10.21
N LEU A 134 -4.68 -12.17 8.98
CA LEU A 134 -5.41 -12.65 7.81
C LEU A 134 -5.05 -14.10 7.47
N PRO A 135 -6.03 -14.92 7.02
CA PRO A 135 -5.82 -16.31 6.60
C PRO A 135 -5.26 -16.37 5.17
N LEU A 136 -4.08 -15.82 4.96
CA LEU A 136 -3.37 -15.90 3.68
C LEU A 136 -2.28 -16.97 3.74
N PRO A 137 -2.11 -17.78 2.68
CA PRO A 137 -0.97 -18.69 2.55
C PRO A 137 0.39 -18.00 2.75
N SER A 138 0.58 -16.81 2.19
CA SER A 138 1.81 -16.01 2.37
C SER A 138 2.13 -15.64 3.82
N HIS A 139 1.12 -15.57 4.70
CA HIS A 139 1.30 -15.31 6.13
C HIS A 139 1.67 -16.57 6.92
N GLY A 140 1.76 -17.75 6.29
CA GLY A 140 2.03 -19.02 6.96
C GLY A 140 0.91 -19.47 7.91
N ASN A 141 -0.26 -18.84 7.84
CA ASN A 141 -1.41 -19.10 8.72
C ASN A 141 -2.36 -20.16 8.17
N VAL A 142 -2.24 -20.46 6.88
CA VAL A 142 -2.95 -21.52 6.19
C VAL A 142 -1.98 -22.70 6.10
N GLY A 143 -2.42 -23.92 6.42
CA GLY A 143 -1.58 -25.11 6.27
C GLY A 143 -1.11 -25.30 4.82
N ASP A 144 -0.32 -26.36 4.54
CA ASP A 144 0.25 -26.64 3.20
C ASP A 144 -0.85 -26.87 2.13
N GLN A 145 -1.43 -25.79 1.64
CA GLN A 145 -2.48 -25.75 0.63
C GLN A 145 -1.90 -25.10 -0.62
N VAL A 146 -1.08 -25.87 -1.33
CA VAL A 146 -0.34 -25.44 -2.54
C VAL A 146 -1.25 -24.77 -3.58
N ALA A 147 -2.49 -25.26 -3.74
CA ALA A 147 -3.47 -24.69 -4.67
C ALA A 147 -3.87 -23.24 -4.29
N LEU A 148 -4.15 -22.99 -3.01
CA LEU A 148 -4.48 -21.64 -2.52
C LEU A 148 -3.30 -20.69 -2.62
N ALA A 149 -2.08 -21.18 -2.36
CA ALA A 149 -0.86 -20.38 -2.52
C ALA A 149 -0.64 -19.94 -3.98
N ASN A 150 -0.88 -20.84 -4.95
CA ASN A 150 -0.78 -20.51 -6.37
C ASN A 150 -1.86 -19.50 -6.80
N ALA A 151 -3.10 -19.68 -6.34
CA ALA A 151 -4.18 -18.75 -6.61
C ALA A 151 -3.90 -17.35 -6.02
N GLU A 152 -3.40 -17.29 -4.78
CA GLU A 152 -2.96 -16.05 -4.14
C GLU A 152 -1.85 -15.37 -4.97
N LEU A 153 -0.85 -16.13 -5.40
CA LEU A 153 0.27 -15.60 -6.19
C LEU A 153 -0.20 -14.96 -7.50
N VAL A 154 -1.13 -15.61 -8.22
CA VAL A 154 -1.71 -15.06 -9.45
C VAL A 154 -2.44 -13.75 -9.15
N LEU A 155 -3.27 -13.71 -8.12
CA LEU A 155 -4.00 -12.48 -7.74
C LEU A 155 -3.05 -11.35 -7.31
N ARG A 156 -2.01 -11.65 -6.52
CA ARG A 156 -0.98 -10.68 -6.15
C ARG A 156 -0.23 -10.13 -7.37
N ARG A 157 0.09 -10.98 -8.36
CA ARG A 157 0.71 -10.53 -9.63
C ARG A 157 -0.19 -9.56 -10.38
N ILE A 158 -1.50 -9.85 -10.44
CA ILE A 158 -2.49 -8.97 -11.08
C ILE A 158 -2.55 -7.63 -10.35
N SER A 159 -2.71 -7.62 -9.03
CA SER A 159 -2.74 -6.41 -8.21
C SER A 159 -1.45 -5.59 -8.35
N ALA A 160 -0.27 -6.23 -8.28
CA ALA A 160 1.01 -5.54 -8.47
C ALA A 160 1.12 -4.87 -9.84
N ASN A 161 0.69 -5.54 -10.92
CA ASN A 161 0.67 -4.96 -12.26
C ASN A 161 -0.28 -3.75 -12.35
N GLN A 162 -1.46 -3.84 -11.71
CA GLN A 162 -2.40 -2.73 -11.64
C GLN A 162 -1.82 -1.52 -10.90
N HIS A 163 -1.13 -1.74 -9.76
CA HIS A 163 -0.49 -0.67 -9.01
C HIS A 163 0.65 -0.01 -9.80
N VAL A 164 1.46 -0.80 -10.51
CA VAL A 164 2.51 -0.26 -11.39
C VAL A 164 1.91 0.57 -12.52
N ALA A 165 0.79 0.14 -13.11
CA ALA A 165 0.09 0.92 -14.12
C ALA A 165 -0.44 2.24 -13.55
N ALA A 166 -1.12 2.21 -12.40
CA ALA A 166 -1.63 3.41 -11.73
C ALA A 166 -0.51 4.40 -11.38
N LEU A 167 0.65 3.91 -10.93
CA LEU A 167 1.82 4.76 -10.66
C LEU A 167 2.35 5.42 -11.94
N ARG A 168 2.41 4.69 -13.06
CA ARG A 168 2.83 5.26 -14.35
C ARG A 168 1.90 6.38 -14.80
N ASP A 169 0.59 6.18 -14.65
CA ASP A 169 -0.42 7.18 -15.00
C ASP A 169 -0.32 8.43 -14.11
N ALA A 170 -0.16 8.24 -12.79
CA ALA A 170 0.04 9.35 -11.86
C ALA A 170 1.31 10.16 -12.18
N VAL A 171 2.42 9.49 -12.51
CA VAL A 171 3.67 10.13 -12.92
C VAL A 171 3.50 10.88 -14.23
N ALA A 172 2.81 10.30 -15.21
CA ALA A 172 2.52 10.94 -16.49
C ALA A 172 1.64 12.19 -16.31
N GLN A 173 0.62 12.13 -15.45
CA GLN A 173 -0.22 13.27 -15.14
C GLN A 173 0.57 14.40 -14.47
N LYS A 174 1.44 14.07 -13.51
CA LYS A 174 2.28 15.06 -12.82
C LYS A 174 3.30 15.68 -13.75
N SER A 175 3.94 14.89 -14.62
CA SER A 175 4.92 15.43 -15.59
C SER A 175 4.27 16.37 -16.59
N LEU A 176 3.02 16.11 -16.99
CA LEU A 176 2.23 17.03 -17.81
C LEU A 176 1.93 18.34 -17.05
N GLN A 177 1.48 18.26 -15.79
CA GLN A 177 1.25 19.44 -14.94
C GLN A 177 2.53 20.29 -14.79
N TYR A 178 3.69 19.67 -14.54
CA TYR A 178 4.96 20.38 -14.46
C TYR A 178 5.34 21.04 -15.78
N SER A 179 5.16 20.34 -16.90
CA SER A 179 5.44 20.89 -18.23
C SER A 179 4.57 22.11 -18.53
N ASP A 180 3.30 22.09 -18.13
CA ASP A 180 2.38 23.23 -18.30
C ASP A 180 2.79 24.41 -17.43
N VAL A 181 3.19 24.19 -16.18
CA VAL A 181 3.71 25.24 -15.30
C VAL A 181 4.97 25.86 -15.89
N ILE A 182 5.89 25.07 -16.45
CA ILE A 182 7.13 25.57 -17.07
C ILE A 182 6.81 26.38 -18.34
N ARG A 183 5.86 25.92 -19.17
CA ARG A 183 5.46 26.62 -20.41
C ARG A 183 4.74 27.93 -20.13
N ASN A 184 3.91 27.97 -19.09
CA ASN A 184 3.11 29.14 -18.72
C ASN A 184 3.79 30.02 -17.66
N ALA A 185 5.01 29.68 -17.23
CA ALA A 185 5.76 30.50 -16.30
C ALA A 185 6.00 31.88 -16.95
N PRO A 186 5.74 32.99 -16.24
CA PRO A 186 6.03 34.31 -16.76
C PRO A 186 7.53 34.35 -17.07
N GLN A 187 7.88 34.48 -18.35
CA GLN A 187 9.27 34.68 -18.76
C GLN A 187 9.69 36.00 -18.14
N SER A 188 10.39 35.94 -17.02
CA SER A 188 10.88 37.12 -16.34
C SER A 188 11.78 37.86 -17.32
N HIS A 189 11.27 38.94 -17.93
CA HIS A 189 12.02 39.85 -18.81
C HIS A 189 13.15 40.60 -18.06
N SER A 190 13.54 40.15 -16.86
CA SER A 190 14.60 40.73 -16.02
C SER A 190 16.00 40.61 -16.63
N ILE A 191 16.21 39.75 -17.63
CA ILE A 191 17.50 39.67 -18.35
C ILE A 191 17.65 40.81 -19.38
N ALA A 192 16.55 41.36 -19.92
CA ALA A 192 16.61 42.45 -20.88
C ALA A 192 16.90 43.82 -20.23
N ALA A 193 16.58 44.00 -18.94
CA ALA A 193 16.85 45.26 -18.22
C ALA A 193 18.31 45.43 -17.80
N LEU A 194 19.07 44.35 -17.64
CA LEU A 194 20.49 44.40 -17.23
C LEU A 194 21.46 44.63 -18.39
N THR A 195 21.05 44.42 -19.64
CA THR A 195 21.88 44.68 -20.84
C THR A 195 21.69 46.08 -21.43
N ALA A 196 20.63 46.81 -21.06
CA ALA A 196 20.37 48.18 -21.57
C ALA A 196 20.96 49.31 -20.70
N GLY A 197 21.57 49.01 -19.54
CA GLY A 197 22.03 50.02 -18.58
C GLY A 197 23.51 50.44 -18.62
N ALA A 198 24.34 49.85 -19.50
CA ALA A 198 25.80 49.97 -19.42
C ALA A 198 26.45 51.03 -20.34
N ALA A 199 25.68 51.99 -20.89
CA ALA A 199 26.22 53.08 -21.70
C ALA A 199 25.93 54.45 -21.06
N ARG A 200 26.63 54.77 -19.96
CA ARG A 200 26.77 56.17 -19.50
C ARG A 200 28.11 56.71 -19.99
N PRO A 201 28.15 57.72 -20.88
CA PRO A 201 29.40 58.35 -21.29
C PRO A 201 29.98 59.14 -20.11
N PHE A 202 31.25 58.85 -19.82
CA PHE A 202 32.07 59.59 -18.86
C PHE A 202 32.44 60.93 -19.50
N VAL A 203 31.86 62.02 -19.00
CA VAL A 203 32.22 63.39 -19.41
C VAL A 203 33.32 63.87 -18.47
N VAL A 204 34.49 64.20 -19.04
CA VAL A 204 35.65 64.80 -18.38
C VAL A 204 35.51 66.32 -18.39
#